data_AF-A0A9R1CV19-F1
#
_entry.id   AF-A0A9R1CV19-F1
#
_cell.length_a   1.000
_cell.length_b   1.000
_cell.length_c   1.000
_cell.angle_alpha   90.00
_cell.angle_beta   90.00
_cell.angle_gamma   90.00
#
_symmetry.space_group_name_H-M   'P 1'
#
loop_
_entity.id
_entity.type
_entity.pdbx_description
1 polymer ?
#
loop_
_entity_poly.entity_id
_entity_poly.type
_entity_poly.pdbx_seq_one_letter_code
_entity_poly.pdbx_strand_id
1 'polypeptide(L)'
;MLLAHYYAGVLGAGALTAAWLFRPSDRTAVTSLSAFVLWTLLAVFGADTETYADSAASVQTVNNTTLAVPQGEQLVAAPLPTEFRLLALLWALLSVLAFILYTLGVYPPDDATGDEPTEANS
;
A
#
# COMPACT_ATOMS: atom_id res chain seq x y z
N MET A 1 -9.99 -3.68 -8.98
CA MET A 1 -8.50 -3.69 -8.97
C MET A 1 -8.02 -5.10 -8.70
N LEU A 2 -7.21 -5.69 -9.58
CA LEU A 2 -6.78 -7.08 -9.39
C LEU A 2 -6.06 -7.26 -8.03
N LEU A 3 -6.43 -8.31 -7.30
CA LEU A 3 -5.92 -8.62 -5.97
C LEU A 3 -4.38 -8.77 -5.94
N ALA A 4 -3.79 -9.28 -7.02
CA ALA A 4 -2.33 -9.35 -7.15
C ALA A 4 -1.67 -7.96 -7.16
N HIS A 5 -2.25 -6.98 -7.87
CA HIS A 5 -1.77 -5.60 -7.85
C HIS A 5 -1.95 -4.96 -6.47
N TYR A 6 -3.00 -5.35 -5.74
CA TYR A 6 -3.20 -4.91 -4.36
C TYR A 6 -2.07 -5.38 -3.45
N TYR A 7 -1.73 -6.66 -3.48
CA TYR A 7 -0.63 -7.18 -2.67
C TYR A 7 0.73 -6.59 -3.07
N ALA A 8 0.98 -6.36 -4.36
CA ALA A 8 2.16 -5.65 -4.81
C ALA A 8 2.22 -4.22 -4.23
N GLY A 9 1.09 -3.52 -4.21
CA GLY A 9 0.96 -2.21 -3.57
C GLY A 9 1.24 -2.25 -2.07
N VAL A 10 0.72 -3.24 -1.34
CA VAL A 10 0.98 -3.43 0.10
C VAL A 10 2.48 -3.62 0.36
N LEU A 11 3.16 -4.44 -0.44
CA LEU A 11 4.59 -4.66 -0.30
C LEU A 11 5.39 -3.37 -0.57
N GLY A 12 5.03 -2.62 -1.62
CA GLY A 12 5.66 -1.34 -1.93
C GLY A 12 5.45 -0.29 -0.84
N ALA A 13 4.22 -0.16 -0.35
CA ALA A 13 3.88 0.75 0.74
C ALA A 13 4.61 0.38 2.03
N GLY A 14 4.65 -0.90 2.38
CA GLY A 14 5.40 -1.41 3.52
C GLY A 14 6.91 -1.15 3.40
N ALA A 15 7.49 -1.37 2.23
CA ALA A 15 8.90 -1.08 1.98
C ALA A 15 9.21 0.42 2.11
N LEU A 16 8.33 1.30 1.62
CA LEU A 16 8.47 2.75 1.78
C LEU A 16 8.35 3.20 3.23
N THR A 17 7.42 2.61 3.99
CA THR A 17 7.31 2.85 5.43
C THR A 17 8.55 2.36 6.17
N ALA A 18 9.10 1.20 5.81
CA ALA A 18 10.32 0.67 6.41
C ALA A 18 11.58 1.46 6.00
N ALA A 19 11.57 2.14 4.86
CA ALA A 19 12.72 2.90 4.37
C ALA A 19 13.17 4.02 5.34
N TRP A 20 12.28 4.49 6.22
CA TRP A 20 12.61 5.45 7.28
C TRP A 20 13.70 4.93 8.23
N LEU A 21 13.79 3.62 8.43
CA LEU A 21 14.75 3.01 9.37
C LEU A 21 16.22 3.17 8.94
N PHE A 22 16.50 3.40 7.65
CA PHE A 22 17.87 3.32 7.14
C PHE A 22 18.53 4.68 6.89
N ARG A 23 17.77 5.73 6.57
CA ARG A 23 18.26 7.12 6.38
C ARG A 23 17.12 8.13 6.59
N PRO A 24 16.73 8.39 7.84
CA PRO A 24 15.60 9.25 8.12
C PRO A 24 15.87 10.68 7.64
N SER A 25 17.03 11.28 7.89
CA SER A 25 17.36 12.66 7.52
C SER A 25 17.27 12.91 6.00
N ASP A 26 17.80 11.99 5.19
CA ASP A 26 17.90 12.18 3.73
C ASP A 26 16.61 11.81 2.97
N ARG A 27 15.78 10.90 3.51
CA ARG A 27 14.74 10.22 2.72
C ARG A 27 13.33 10.36 3.26
N THR A 28 13.13 10.98 4.43
CA THR A 28 11.81 11.09 5.06
C THR A 28 10.79 11.78 4.16
N ALA A 29 11.15 12.87 3.48
CA ALA A 29 10.21 13.60 2.62
C ALA A 29 9.60 12.73 1.50
N VAL A 30 10.45 12.07 0.72
CA VAL A 30 10.02 11.30 -0.46
C VAL A 30 9.31 10.02 -0.03
N THR A 31 9.83 9.34 0.98
CA THR A 31 9.29 8.05 1.42
C THR A 31 7.98 8.21 2.18
N SER A 32 7.82 9.24 3.01
CA SER A 32 6.57 9.49 3.74
C SER A 32 5.44 9.97 2.83
N LEU A 33 5.71 10.84 1.86
CA LEU A 33 4.72 11.24 0.87
C LEU A 33 4.31 10.05 -0.02
N SER A 34 5.29 9.27 -0.49
CA SER A 34 5.01 8.09 -1.34
C SER A 34 4.24 7.01 -0.57
N ALA A 35 4.61 6.77 0.70
CA ALA A 35 3.89 5.87 1.58
C ALA A 35 2.45 6.37 1.81
N PHE A 36 2.25 7.66 2.07
CA PHE A 36 0.92 8.25 2.23
C PHE A 36 0.03 7.99 1.01
N VAL A 37 0.53 8.25 -0.20
CA VAL A 37 -0.22 8.04 -1.43
C VAL A 37 -0.59 6.56 -1.60
N LEU A 38 0.37 5.64 -1.46
CA LEU A 38 0.10 4.22 -1.63
C LEU A 38 -0.86 3.66 -0.58
N TRP A 39 -0.65 4.00 0.70
CA TRP A 39 -1.55 3.57 1.78
C TRP A 39 -2.96 4.12 1.61
N THR A 40 -3.12 5.35 1.09
CA THR A 40 -4.43 5.93 0.76
C THR A 40 -5.10 5.17 -0.36
N LEU A 41 -4.39 4.88 -1.45
CA LEU A 41 -4.92 4.09 -2.56
C LEU A 41 -5.37 2.70 -2.09
N LEU A 42 -4.57 2.03 -1.26
CA LEU A 42 -4.92 0.72 -0.69
C LEU A 42 -6.17 0.79 0.21
N ALA A 43 -6.28 1.82 1.07
CA ALA A 43 -7.44 1.99 1.94
C ALA A 43 -8.75 2.19 1.14
N VAL A 44 -8.68 2.98 0.06
CA VAL A 44 -9.82 3.30 -0.81
C VAL A 44 -10.21 2.10 -1.68
N PHE A 45 -9.26 1.54 -2.42
CA PHE A 45 -9.54 0.52 -3.44
C PHE A 45 -9.63 -0.92 -2.90
N GLY A 46 -9.33 -1.15 -1.61
CA GLY A 46 -9.43 -2.47 -1.00
C GLY A 46 -10.85 -3.05 -0.95
N ALA A 47 -11.90 -2.23 -1.11
CA ALA A 47 -13.28 -2.71 -1.22
C ALA A 47 -13.64 -3.21 -2.63
N ASP A 48 -12.87 -2.78 -3.64
CA ASP A 48 -13.15 -3.03 -5.05
C ASP A 48 -12.09 -3.97 -5.66
N THR A 49 -11.52 -4.85 -4.84
CA THR A 49 -10.54 -5.85 -5.28
C THR A 49 -11.22 -7.02 -5.97
N GLU A 50 -10.54 -7.58 -6.97
CA GLU A 50 -11.08 -8.66 -7.82
C GLU A 50 -10.04 -9.78 -7.97
N THR A 51 -10.51 -11.02 -8.08
CA THR A 51 -9.67 -12.19 -8.39
C THR A 51 -10.20 -12.93 -9.60
N TYR A 52 -9.34 -13.67 -10.29
CA TYR A 52 -9.78 -14.65 -11.27
C TYR A 52 -10.36 -15.85 -10.54
N ALA A 53 -11.59 -16.21 -10.91
CA ALA A 53 -12.26 -17.40 -10.43
C ALA A 53 -13.03 -18.05 -11.58
N ASP A 54 -13.15 -19.38 -11.54
CA ASP A 54 -13.89 -20.11 -12.56
C ASP A 54 -15.37 -19.76 -12.49
N SER A 55 -15.93 -19.40 -13.63
CA SER A 55 -17.33 -18.98 -13.72
C SER A 55 -18.19 -20.22 -13.84
N ALA A 56 -19.24 -20.30 -13.01
CA ALA A 56 -20.22 -21.38 -13.14
C ALA A 56 -20.74 -21.47 -14.59
N ALA A 57 -20.90 -22.68 -15.10
CA ALA A 57 -21.41 -22.90 -16.45
C ALA A 57 -22.78 -22.23 -16.62
N SER A 58 -22.96 -21.54 -17.73
CA SER A 58 -24.26 -20.94 -18.07
C SER A 58 -25.11 -21.98 -18.80
N VAL A 59 -26.38 -22.06 -18.46
CA VAL A 59 -27.33 -22.92 -19.18
C VAL A 59 -27.84 -22.14 -20.39
N GLN A 60 -27.56 -22.64 -21.58
CA GLN A 60 -28.03 -22.06 -22.83
C GLN A 60 -28.88 -23.06 -23.60
N THR A 61 -30.01 -22.60 -24.14
CA THR A 61 -30.83 -23.41 -25.05
C THR A 61 -30.48 -23.05 -26.48
N VAL A 62 -29.88 -24.00 -27.20
CA VAL A 62 -29.53 -23.86 -28.62
C VAL A 62 -30.24 -24.97 -29.38
N ASN A 63 -31.04 -24.61 -30.40
CA ASN A 63 -31.79 -25.56 -31.24
C ASN A 63 -32.59 -26.61 -30.43
N ASN A 64 -33.42 -26.16 -29.48
CA ASN A 64 -34.20 -27.02 -28.57
C ASN A 64 -33.37 -28.00 -27.71
N THR A 65 -32.05 -27.80 -27.61
CA THR A 65 -31.17 -28.58 -26.74
C THR A 65 -30.62 -27.69 -25.64
N THR A 66 -30.76 -28.13 -24.39
CA THR A 66 -30.22 -27.41 -23.23
C THR A 66 -28.79 -27.88 -22.98
N LEU A 67 -27.83 -26.97 -23.12
CA LEU A 67 -26.40 -27.22 -22.93
C LEU A 67 -25.88 -26.41 -21.75
N ALA A 68 -25.03 -27.03 -20.92
CA ALA A 68 -24.22 -26.32 -19.95
C ALA A 68 -22.93 -25.85 -20.64
N VAL A 69 -22.78 -24.55 -20.83
CA VAL A 69 -21.63 -23.95 -21.51
C VAL A 69 -20.66 -23.41 -20.46
N PRO A 70 -19.47 -24.01 -20.30
CA PRO A 70 -18.45 -23.48 -19.39
C PRO A 70 -18.06 -22.07 -19.83
N GLN A 71 -18.02 -21.14 -18.89
CA GLN A 71 -17.74 -19.73 -19.15
C GLN A 71 -16.25 -19.37 -18.95
N GLY A 72 -15.47 -20.28 -18.35
CA GLY A 72 -14.04 -20.07 -18.06
C GLY A 72 -13.80 -19.09 -16.91
N GLU A 73 -12.54 -18.71 -16.71
CA GLU A 73 -12.16 -17.75 -15.67
C GLU A 73 -12.67 -16.34 -15.98
N GLN A 74 -13.33 -15.73 -14.99
CA GLN A 74 -13.74 -14.33 -15.04
C GLN A 74 -13.25 -13.57 -13.79
N LEU A 75 -13.23 -12.25 -13.89
CA LEU A 75 -12.98 -11.39 -12.74
C LEU A 75 -14.21 -11.41 -11.83
N VAL A 76 -14.00 -11.82 -10.58
CA VAL A 76 -15.04 -11.85 -9.53
C VAL A 76 -14.60 -10.94 -8.40
N ALA A 77 -15.57 -10.19 -7.84
CA ALA A 77 -15.34 -9.34 -6.68
C ALA A 77 -14.82 -10.17 -5.49
N ALA A 78 -13.69 -9.74 -4.94
CA ALA A 78 -13.01 -10.33 -3.80
C ALA A 78 -12.58 -9.21 -2.86
N PRO A 79 -13.53 -8.50 -2.22
CA PRO A 79 -13.24 -7.37 -1.34
C PRO A 79 -12.42 -7.80 -0.14
N LEU A 80 -11.48 -6.95 0.29
CA LEU A 80 -10.75 -7.20 1.51
C LEU A 80 -11.57 -6.84 2.76
N PRO A 81 -11.33 -7.54 3.88
CA PRO A 81 -11.90 -7.19 5.17
C PRO A 81 -11.63 -5.74 5.56
N THR A 82 -12.60 -5.11 6.21
CA THR A 82 -12.55 -3.70 6.60
C THR A 82 -11.35 -3.39 7.51
N GLU A 83 -10.94 -4.33 8.35
CA GLU A 83 -9.80 -4.21 9.27
C GLU A 83 -8.49 -3.90 8.52
N PHE A 84 -8.26 -4.56 7.38
CA PHE A 84 -7.07 -4.30 6.56
C PHE A 84 -7.10 -2.91 5.92
N ARG A 85 -8.30 -2.43 5.57
CA ARG A 85 -8.47 -1.08 5.00
C ARG A 85 -8.27 -0.01 6.06
N LEU A 86 -8.73 -0.25 7.29
CA LEU A 86 -8.48 0.64 8.42
C LEU A 86 -6.99 0.68 8.79
N LEU A 87 -6.30 -0.46 8.72
CA LEU A 87 -4.85 -0.51 8.91
C LEU A 87 -4.13 0.32 7.83
N ALA A 88 -4.50 0.18 6.57
CA ALA A 88 -3.96 1.00 5.48
C ALA A 88 -4.24 2.49 5.71
N LEU A 89 -5.46 2.85 6.15
CA LEU A 89 -5.81 4.23 6.49
C LEU A 89 -4.95 4.77 7.63
N LEU A 90 -4.74 3.99 8.70
CA LEU A 90 -3.86 4.38 9.80
C LEU A 90 -2.44 4.68 9.30
N TRP A 91 -1.87 3.81 8.47
CA TRP A 91 -0.55 4.03 7.90
C TRP A 91 -0.49 5.25 6.99
N ALA A 92 -1.54 5.54 6.23
CA ALA A 92 -1.65 6.79 5.47
C ALA A 92 -1.59 8.00 6.40
N LEU A 93 -2.36 8.00 7.49
CA LEU A 93 -2.38 9.08 8.47
C LEU A 93 -1.03 9.28 9.15
N LEU A 94 -0.35 8.19 9.53
CA LEU A 94 0.99 8.26 10.10
C LEU A 94 2.02 8.79 9.08
N SER A 95 1.88 8.41 7.81
CA SER A 95 2.78 8.84 6.74
C SER A 95 2.64 10.33 6.44
N VAL A 96 1.41 10.87 6.38
CA VAL A 96 1.19 12.31 6.20
C VAL A 96 1.61 13.09 7.45
N LEU A 97 1.39 12.55 8.64
CA LEU A 97 1.87 13.17 9.88
C LEU A 97 3.40 13.28 9.88
N ALA A 98 4.11 12.21 9.54
CA ALA A 98 5.57 12.22 9.42
C ALA A 98 6.05 13.26 8.39
N PHE A 99 5.36 13.36 7.25
CA PHE A 99 5.65 14.39 6.25
C PHE A 99 5.47 15.81 6.81
N ILE A 100 4.37 16.08 7.51
CA ILE A 100 4.11 17.38 8.15
C ILE A 100 5.21 17.71 9.16
N LEU A 101 5.54 16.78 10.05
CA LEU A 101 6.60 16.98 11.05
C LEU A 101 7.96 17.25 10.41
N TYR A 102 8.24 16.63 9.25
CA TYR A 102 9.41 16.93 8.45
C TYR A 102 9.42 18.34 7.88
N THR A 103 8.30 18.78 7.30
CA THR A 103 8.21 20.17 6.81
C THR A 103 8.35 21.22 7.91
N LEU A 104 8.03 20.86 9.15
CA LEU A 104 8.17 21.71 10.33
C LEU A 104 9.57 21.61 10.97
N GLY A 105 10.47 20.76 10.46
CA GLY A 105 11.80 20.54 11.04
C GLY A 105 11.80 19.86 12.40
N VAL A 106 10.69 19.23 12.80
CA VAL A 106 10.56 18.51 14.08
C VAL A 106 11.06 17.07 13.95
N TYR A 107 10.93 16.48 12.76
CA TYR A 107 11.31 15.09 12.49
C TYR A 107 11.99 14.96 11.12
N PRO A 108 13.07 14.19 10.97
CA PRO A 108 13.75 13.47 12.04
C PRO A 108 14.53 14.43 12.94
N PRO A 109 14.62 14.14 14.26
CA PRO A 109 15.41 14.94 15.17
C PRO A 109 16.87 14.93 14.72
N ASP A 110 17.58 16.05 14.88
CA ASP A 110 19.01 16.12 14.58
C ASP A 110 19.76 15.07 15.41
N ASP A 111 20.67 14.35 14.76
CA ASP A 111 21.60 13.41 15.40
C ASP A 111 22.65 14.22 16.18
N ALA A 112 22.26 14.87 17.28
CA ALA A 112 23.15 15.61 18.17
C ALA A 112 24.08 14.71 18.99
N THR A 113 24.31 13.47 18.55
CA THR A 113 25.23 12.51 19.18
C THR A 113 26.15 11.89 18.14
N GLY A 114 27.29 12.54 17.92
CA GLY A 114 28.53 11.86 17.51
C GLY A 114 29.07 12.24 16.14
N ASP A 115 29.71 13.41 16.03
CA ASP A 115 30.98 13.58 15.29
C ASP A 115 31.46 15.04 15.38
N GLU A 116 32.05 15.41 16.51
CA GLU A 116 33.10 16.43 16.52
C GLU A 116 34.13 16.08 17.61
N PRO A 117 35.29 15.49 17.26
CA PRO A 117 36.45 15.66 18.12
C PRO A 117 36.86 17.12 17.96
N THR A 118 36.54 17.94 18.96
CA THR A 118 37.07 19.31 19.04
C THR A 118 38.59 19.20 18.99
N GLU A 119 39.20 19.58 17.86
CA GLU A 119 40.65 19.67 17.77
C GLU A 119 41.12 20.70 18.79
N ALA A 120 41.71 20.20 19.89
CA ALA A 120 42.43 21.01 20.84
C ALA A 120 43.76 21.44 20.18
N ASN A 121 43.74 22.59 19.54
CA ASN A 121 44.97 23.29 19.15
C ASN A 121 45.71 23.71 20.44
N SER A 122 46.90 23.14 20.66
CA SER A 122 47.92 23.61 21.60
C SER A 122 49.17 24.01 20.84
#